data_AF-A0A6G4WXM9-F1
#
_entry.id   AF-A0A6G4WXM9-F1
#
_cell.length_a   1.000
_cell.length_b   1.000
_cell.length_c   1.000
_cell.angle_alpha   90.00
_cell.angle_beta   90.00
_cell.angle_gamma   90.00
#
_symmetry.space_group_name_H-M   'P 1'
#
loop_
_entity.id
_entity.type
_entity.pdbx_description
1 polymer ?
#
loop_
_entity_poly.entity_id
_entity_poly.type
_entity_poly.pdbx_seq_one_letter_code
_entity_poly.pdbx_strand_id
1 'polypeptide(L)' 'MNEETTPETALAVGRRAAEELAEALALTGCKLPSLNGGFPVMGQAHVELGGASAVTVFALARWIRERA' A
#
# COMPACT_ATOMS: atom_id res chain seq x y z
N MET A 1 22.26 11.20 -11.66
CA MET A 1 22.77 10.28 -10.64
C MET A 1 21.79 9.14 -10.57
N ASN A 2 22.13 7.97 -11.12
CA ASN A 2 21.34 6.77 -10.90
C ASN A 2 21.71 6.30 -9.49
N GLU A 3 20.89 6.66 -8.50
CA GLU A 3 20.99 6.06 -7.17
C GLU A 3 20.70 4.58 -7.35
N GLU A 4 21.74 3.74 -7.20
CA GLU A 4 21.55 2.30 -7.09
C GLU A 4 20.59 2.06 -5.93
N THR A 5 19.36 1.65 -6.26
CA THR A 5 18.34 1.34 -5.27
C THR A 5 18.77 0.07 -4.55
N THR A 6 19.40 0.22 -3.38
CA THR A 6 19.75 -0.93 -2.54
C THR A 6 18.47 -1.57 -2.00
N PRO A 7 18.48 -2.87 -1.67
CA PRO A 7 17.33 -3.55 -1.08
C PRO A 7 16.74 -2.82 0.14
N GLU A 8 17.58 -2.20 0.96
CA GLU A 8 17.18 -1.42 2.13
C GLU A 8 16.44 -0.14 1.75
N THR A 9 16.90 0.58 0.72
CA THR A 9 16.21 1.76 0.21
C THR A 9 14.87 1.41 -0.43
N ALA A 10 14.79 0.31 -1.19
CA ALA A 10 13.54 -0.17 -1.77
C ALA A 10 12.52 -0.61 -0.70
N LEU A 11 12.97 -1.24 0.39
CA LEU A 11 12.11 -1.58 1.53
C LEU A 11 11.57 -0.32 2.23
N ALA A 12 12.43 0.69 2.45
CA ALA A 12 12.01 1.95 3.05
C ALA A 12 10.94 2.68 2.21
N VAL A 13 11.11 2.69 0.89
CA VAL A 13 10.12 3.24 -0.05
C VAL A 13 8.81 2.45 0.01
N GLY A 14 8.87 1.12 0.04
CA GLY A 14 7.68 0.28 0.17
C GLY A 14 6.90 0.53 1.45
N ARG A 15 7.60 0.70 2.59
CA ARG A 15 6.98 1.03 3.89
C ARG A 15 6.28 2.38 3.86
N ARG A 16 6.97 3.41 3.35
CA ARG A 16 6.39 4.73 3.21
C ARG A 16 5.15 4.72 2.31
N ALA A 17 5.20 4.02 1.18
CA ALA A 17 4.05 3.87 0.30
C ALA A 17 2.86 3.17 0.99
N ALA A 18 3.14 2.17 1.84
CA ALA A 18 2.11 1.51 2.63
C ALA A 18 1.48 2.44 3.68
N GLU A 19 2.30 3.24 4.37
CA GLU A 19 1.84 4.24 5.34
C GLU A 19 0.96 5.31 4.66
N GLU A 20 1.43 5.90 3.55
CA GLU A 20 0.67 6.91 2.82
C GLU A 20 -0.69 6.37 2.31
N LEU A 21 -0.72 5.12 1.83
CA LEU A 21 -1.98 4.48 1.44
C LEU A 21 -2.89 4.20 2.64
N ALA A 22 -2.34 3.77 3.78
CA ALA A 22 -3.10 3.52 5.00
C ALA A 22 -3.73 4.82 5.53
N GLU A 23 -3.00 5.94 5.52
CA GLU A 23 -3.50 7.26 5.89
C GLU A 23 -4.61 7.72 4.96
N ALA A 24 -4.41 7.61 3.64
CA ALA A 24 -5.41 7.98 2.66
C ALA A 24 -6.70 7.15 2.83
N LEU A 25 -6.60 5.84 3.08
CA LEU A 25 -7.75 4.98 3.35
C LEU A 25 -8.45 5.37 4.67
N ALA A 26 -7.71 5.73 5.71
CA ALA A 26 -8.28 6.12 6.99
C ALA A 26 -9.15 7.38 6.88
N LEU A 27 -8.79 8.35 6.03
CA LEU A 27 -9.62 9.53 5.73
C LEU A 27 -11.00 9.18 5.17
N THR A 28 -11.15 7.97 4.63
CA THR A 28 -12.39 7.46 4.03
C THR A 28 -13.20 6.57 4.95
N GLY A 29 -12.71 6.33 6.18
CA GLY A 29 -13.26 5.33 7.09
C GLY A 29 -12.95 3.88 6.70
N CYS A 30 -12.07 3.66 5.72
CA CYS A 30 -11.62 2.33 5.34
C CYS A 30 -10.30 1.99 6.05
N LYS A 31 -10.18 0.75 6.55
CA LYS A 31 -8.92 0.22 7.10
C LYS A 31 -8.62 -1.12 6.46
N LEU A 32 -7.48 -1.23 5.77
CA LEU A 32 -6.96 -2.52 5.35
C LEU A 32 -6.14 -3.11 6.51
N PRO A 33 -6.41 -4.35 6.96
CA PRO A 33 -5.79 -4.91 8.15
C PRO A 33 -4.27 -5.11 8.07
N SER A 34 -3.74 -5.34 6.87
CA SER A 34 -2.33 -5.73 6.68
C SER A 34 -1.75 -5.03 5.44
N LEU A 35 -1.73 -3.71 5.51
CA LEU A 35 -1.00 -2.86 4.57
C LEU A 35 0.45 -2.75 5.06
N ASN A 36 1.39 -3.34 4.32
CA ASN A 36 2.79 -3.38 4.73
C ASN A 36 3.73 -3.17 3.53
N GLY A 37 4.85 -2.49 3.77
CA GLY A 37 5.96 -2.46 2.83
C GLY A 37 6.69 -3.81 2.85
N GLY A 38 6.63 -4.54 1.74
CA GLY A 38 7.22 -5.87 1.59
C GLY A 38 8.67 -5.82 1.08
N PHE A 39 9.30 -6.98 1.00
CA PHE A 39 10.60 -7.11 0.33
C PHE A 39 10.49 -6.70 -1.14
N PRO A 40 11.53 -6.07 -1.72
CA PRO A 40 11.50 -5.65 -3.11
C PRO A 40 11.22 -6.81 -4.05
N VAL A 41 10.31 -6.60 -5.00
CA VAL A 41 9.99 -7.58 -6.05
C VAL A 41 10.62 -7.07 -7.34
N MET A 42 11.51 -7.87 -7.94
CA MET A 42 12.27 -7.49 -9.14
C MET A 42 13.05 -6.17 -8.98
N GLY A 43 13.59 -5.92 -7.79
CA GLY A 43 14.36 -4.70 -7.48
C GLY A 43 13.51 -3.44 -7.30
N GLN A 44 12.18 -3.56 -7.30
CA GLN A 44 11.27 -2.44 -7.08
C GLN A 44 10.60 -2.53 -5.71
N ALA A 45 10.32 -1.38 -5.11
CA ALA A 45 9.56 -1.29 -3.87
C ALA A 45 8.19 -1.98 -4.04
N HIS A 46 7.79 -2.76 -3.04
CA HIS A 46 6.57 -3.55 -3.08
C HIS A 46 5.69 -3.28 -1.87
N VAL A 47 4.37 -3.25 -2.07
CA VAL A 47 3.38 -3.09 -1.01
C VAL A 47 2.48 -4.32 -0.98
N GLU A 48 2.44 -5.00 0.16
CA GLU A 48 1.55 -6.11 0.42
C GLU A 48 0.19 -5.55 0.87
N LEU A 49 -0.86 -5.85 0.11
CA LEU A 49 -2.25 -5.45 0.39
C LEU A 49 -3.06 -6.60 1.04
N GLY A 50 -2.39 -7.44 1.82
CA GLY A 50 -2.91 -8.74 2.28
C GLY A 50 -3.94 -8.65 3.41
N GLY A 51 -4.76 -9.69 3.57
CA GLY A 51 -5.57 -9.95 4.77
C GLY A 51 -6.88 -9.16 4.94
N ALA A 52 -7.32 -8.40 3.92
CA ALA A 52 -8.62 -7.73 3.96
C ALA A 52 -9.79 -8.69 3.67
N SER A 53 -10.88 -8.56 4.42
CA SER A 53 -12.11 -9.31 4.15
C SER A 53 -12.74 -8.87 2.82
N ALA A 54 -13.48 -9.75 2.14
CA ALA A 54 -14.19 -9.41 0.91
C ALA A 54 -15.14 -8.20 1.09
N VAL A 55 -15.77 -8.08 2.27
CA VAL A 55 -16.63 -6.93 2.62
C VAL A 55 -15.84 -5.62 2.60
N THR A 56 -14.66 -5.61 3.20
CA THR A 56 -13.75 -4.45 3.21
C THR A 56 -13.32 -4.07 1.79
N VAL A 57 -13.01 -5.06 0.96
CA VAL A 57 -12.60 -4.83 -0.44
C VAL A 57 -13.75 -4.25 -1.28
N PHE A 58 -14.98 -4.75 -1.12
CA PHE A 58 -16.14 -4.19 -1.84
C PHE A 58 -16.48 -2.76 -1.41
N ALA A 59 -16.38 -2.45 -0.11
CA ALA A 59 -16.60 -1.10 0.39
C ALA A 59 -15.59 -0.11 -0.21
N LEU A 60 -14.31 -0.48 -0.26
CA LEU A 60 -13.25 0.32 -0.87
C LEU A 60 -13.51 0.54 -2.37
N ALA A 61 -13.81 -0.52 -3.13
CA ALA A 61 -14.08 -0.42 -4.56
C ALA A 61 -15.29 0.47 -4.88
N ARG A 62 -16.33 0.43 -4.04
CA ARG A 62 -17.48 1.33 -4.14
C ARG A 62 -17.07 2.79 -3.88
N TRP A 63 -16.35 3.05 -2.79
CA TRP A 63 -15.91 4.40 -2.43
C TRP A 63 -15.07 5.06 -3.54
N ILE A 64 -14.14 4.32 -4.16
CA ILE A 64 -13.33 4.79 -5.29
C ILE A 64 -14.23 5.18 -6.47
N ARG A 65 -15.16 4.31 -6.86
CA ARG A 65 -16.07 4.59 -7.99
C ARG A 65 -16.96 5.81 -7.79
N GLU A 66 -17.30 6.13 -6.55
CA GLU A 66 -18.12 7.30 -6.22
C GLU A 66 -17.35 8.64 -6.33
N ARG A 67 -16.01 8.61 -6.46
CA ARG A 67 -15.14 9.80 -6.42
C ARG A 67 -14.14 9.90 -7.58
N ALA A 68 -14.14 8.91 -8.47
CA ALA A 68 -13.31 8.86 -9.67
C ALA A 68 -13.95 9.63 -10.84
#